data_AF-A0A349SC83-F1
#
_entry.id   AF-A0A349SC83-F1
#
_cell.length_a   1.000
_cell.length_b   1.000
_cell.length_c   1.000
_cell.angle_alpha   90.00
_cell.angle_beta   90.00
_cell.angle_gamma   90.00
#
_symmetry.space_group_name_H-M   'P 1'
#
loop_
_entity.id
_entity.type
_entity.pdbx_description
1 polymer ?
#
loop_
_entity_poly.entity_id
_entity_poly.type
_entity_poly.pdbx_seq_one_letter_code
_entity_poly.pdbx_strand_id
1 'polypeptide(L)'
;MVHDSKSATNPLGETLASPAAYAPEILFPIPRAPAREAIGFPPQLAMFGFDHWQAFELSWLDSSGKPSVAVAELFFDCRSPAIVESKSLKLYLNSFNHERMASTELLASTIKADLEQASGNVVNVLVHSLGEYRALMAKNFAPRLQDNRTVIALDRLPLIDNVAPLDASVIEFIRIDKAPNAVHANKETRYTSDLFRSNCPVTNQPDWASLEIKVTGIEIEGASLLSYLCSFREHQGYHEECAERIFVALSNHCRPDSLQVSMNYLRRGGLDINVYRASEAITHADRLARDVRQ
;
A
#
# COMPACT_ATOMS: atom_id res chain seq x y z
N MET A 1 15.66 20.82 30.97
CA MET A 1 16.11 20.88 29.56
C MET A 1 16.09 19.46 29.04
N VAL A 2 15.08 19.10 28.27
CA VAL A 2 15.03 17.80 27.58
C VAL A 2 14.52 18.09 26.17
N HIS A 3 15.29 17.59 25.22
CA HIS A 3 15.28 17.96 23.80
C HIS A 3 13.91 17.79 23.14
N ASP A 4 13.37 18.93 22.71
CA ASP A 4 12.35 19.02 21.67
C ASP A 4 13.06 18.74 20.33
N SER A 5 13.16 17.47 19.93
CA SER A 5 13.58 17.12 18.58
C SER A 5 12.43 17.43 17.64
N LYS A 6 12.35 18.68 17.19
CA LYS A 6 11.47 19.08 16.09
C LYS A 6 11.67 18.12 14.92
N SER A 7 10.68 17.26 14.69
CA SER A 7 10.54 16.61 13.39
C SER A 7 10.54 17.71 12.33
N ALA A 8 11.20 17.47 11.19
CA ALA A 8 11.07 18.35 10.05
C ALA A 8 9.56 18.47 9.77
N THR A 9 8.98 19.62 10.10
CA THR A 9 7.54 19.85 10.04
C THR A 9 7.08 19.63 8.61
N ASN A 10 6.27 18.59 8.38
CA ASN A 10 5.67 18.34 7.07
C ASN A 10 4.91 19.62 6.65
N PRO A 11 5.41 20.39 5.67
CA PRO A 11 4.88 21.70 5.35
C PRO A 11 3.50 21.62 4.67
N LEU A 12 3.04 20.42 4.32
CA LEU A 12 1.81 20.19 3.57
C LEU A 12 0.56 20.14 4.46
N GLY A 13 0.71 20.30 5.78
CA GLY A 13 -0.39 20.72 6.66
C GLY A 13 -0.93 22.11 6.30
N GLU A 14 -0.16 22.91 5.55
CA GLU A 14 -0.53 24.23 5.05
C GLU A 14 -1.06 24.17 3.59
N THR A 15 -1.80 25.20 3.19
CA THR A 15 -2.38 25.31 1.84
C THR A 15 -1.28 25.69 0.84
N LEU A 16 -0.51 24.71 0.38
CA LEU A 16 0.38 24.88 -0.78
C LEU A 16 -0.46 25.03 -2.06
N ALA A 17 -0.22 26.11 -2.80
CA ALA A 17 -0.83 26.32 -4.10
C ALA A 17 -0.30 25.31 -5.12
N SER A 18 -1.14 24.92 -6.09
CA SER A 18 -0.68 24.10 -7.22
C SER A 18 0.43 24.83 -7.99
N PRO A 19 1.55 24.16 -8.30
CA PRO A 19 2.60 24.74 -9.13
C PRO A 19 2.06 25.18 -10.50
N ALA A 20 2.52 26.32 -11.00
CA ALA A 20 2.15 26.85 -12.32
C ALA A 20 2.98 26.25 -13.46
N ALA A 21 4.10 25.59 -13.14
CA ALA A 21 5.03 24.95 -14.05
C ALA A 21 5.58 23.68 -13.38
N TYR A 22 6.27 22.84 -14.16
CA TYR A 22 6.95 21.63 -13.69
C TYR A 22 7.84 21.94 -12.47
N ALA A 23 7.65 21.16 -11.39
CA ALA A 23 8.21 21.45 -10.07
C ALA A 23 8.59 20.15 -9.32
N PRO A 24 9.69 19.45 -9.68
CA PRO A 24 10.13 18.23 -9.02
C PRO A 24 10.52 18.42 -7.55
N GLU A 25 10.98 19.62 -7.18
CA GLU A 25 11.42 19.97 -5.83
C GLU A 25 10.30 19.97 -4.78
N ILE A 26 9.03 19.91 -5.20
CA ILE A 26 7.89 19.84 -4.27
C ILE A 26 7.71 18.43 -3.68
N LEU A 27 8.28 17.40 -4.31
CA LEU A 27 8.22 16.03 -3.81
C LEU A 27 8.80 15.97 -2.40
N PHE A 28 8.00 15.48 -1.46
CA PHE A 28 8.38 15.43 -0.05
C PHE A 28 8.60 13.98 0.39
N PRO A 29 9.86 13.54 0.55
CA PRO A 29 10.15 12.21 1.03
C PRO A 29 9.95 12.09 2.53
N ILE A 30 9.33 11.00 2.96
CA ILE A 30 9.17 10.66 4.38
C ILE A 30 10.00 9.40 4.66
N PRO A 31 11.06 9.50 5.50
CA PRO A 31 11.89 8.34 5.84
C PRO A 31 11.06 7.22 6.47
N ARG A 32 11.29 5.97 6.02
CA ARG A 32 10.62 4.79 6.60
C ARG A 32 11.18 4.40 7.97
N ALA A 33 12.45 4.73 8.22
CA ALA A 33 13.18 4.24 9.38
C ALA A 33 12.48 4.54 10.74
N PRO A 34 11.98 5.76 11.01
CA PRO A 34 11.31 6.04 12.29
C PRO A 34 10.04 5.20 12.51
N ALA A 35 9.23 5.01 11.46
CA ALA A 35 8.03 4.18 11.53
C ALA A 35 8.38 2.70 11.77
N ARG A 36 9.41 2.20 11.07
CA ARG A 36 9.92 0.83 11.24
C ARG A 36 10.50 0.59 12.63
N GLU A 37 11.23 1.56 13.18
CA GLU A 37 11.74 1.50 14.55
C GLU A 37 10.59 1.43 15.56
N ALA A 38 9.55 2.26 15.38
CA ALA A 38 8.39 2.30 16.27
C ALA A 38 7.58 1.00 16.30
N ILE A 39 7.59 0.21 15.22
CA ILE A 39 6.94 -1.11 15.18
C ILE A 39 7.88 -2.27 15.55
N GLY A 40 9.12 -1.97 15.95
CA GLY A 40 10.11 -2.97 16.29
C GLY A 40 10.49 -3.86 15.10
N PHE A 41 10.56 -3.28 13.89
CA PHE A 41 10.90 -4.01 12.66
C PHE A 41 12.25 -4.72 12.82
N PRO A 42 12.31 -6.06 12.81
CA PRO A 42 13.55 -6.78 13.06
C PRO A 42 14.50 -6.64 11.85
N PRO A 43 15.78 -6.25 12.04
CA PRO A 43 16.74 -6.12 10.93
C PRO A 43 16.92 -7.40 10.09
N GLN A 44 16.70 -8.57 10.71
CA GLN A 44 16.81 -9.89 10.11
C GLN A 44 15.52 -10.39 9.45
N LEU A 45 14.39 -9.69 9.64
CA LEU A 45 13.13 -10.11 9.03
C LEU A 45 13.15 -9.74 7.55
N ALA A 46 13.19 -10.77 6.70
CA ALA A 46 13.09 -10.58 5.25
C ALA A 46 11.69 -10.06 4.89
N MET A 47 11.66 -8.94 4.18
CA MET A 47 10.42 -8.35 3.66
C MET A 47 10.66 -7.88 2.24
N PHE A 48 9.87 -8.44 1.32
CA PHE A 48 9.78 -8.07 -0.07
C PHE A 48 8.45 -7.36 -0.32
N GLY A 49 8.34 -6.68 -1.46
CA GLY A 49 7.12 -6.05 -1.90
C GLY A 49 7.33 -4.63 -2.37
N PHE A 50 6.22 -3.91 -2.48
CA PHE A 50 6.17 -2.60 -3.11
C PHE A 50 4.95 -1.80 -2.64
N ASP A 51 5.03 -0.49 -2.80
CA ASP A 51 3.90 0.42 -2.70
C ASP A 51 3.48 0.79 -4.12
N HIS A 52 2.28 0.36 -4.50
CA HIS A 52 1.69 0.59 -5.82
C HIS A 52 0.69 1.73 -5.77
N TRP A 53 1.05 2.85 -6.38
CA TRP A 53 0.23 4.03 -6.48
C TRP A 53 -0.45 4.10 -7.83
N GLN A 54 -1.73 4.44 -7.85
CA GLN A 54 -2.44 4.76 -9.09
C GLN A 54 -2.78 6.24 -9.13
N ALA A 55 -2.29 6.93 -10.15
CA ALA A 55 -2.58 8.33 -10.40
C ALA A 55 -3.60 8.46 -11.54
N PHE A 56 -4.84 8.79 -11.18
CA PHE A 56 -5.96 8.83 -12.11
C PHE A 56 -6.11 10.18 -12.84
N GLU A 57 -5.40 11.21 -12.38
CA GLU A 57 -5.53 12.59 -12.83
C GLU A 57 -4.29 13.09 -13.58
N LEU A 58 -3.48 12.19 -14.17
CA LEU A 58 -2.28 12.58 -14.90
C LEU A 58 -2.65 13.28 -16.22
N SER A 59 -2.16 14.52 -16.39
CA SER A 59 -2.39 15.35 -17.57
C SER A 59 -1.17 16.21 -17.91
N TRP A 60 -0.96 16.47 -19.20
CA TRP A 60 0.13 17.32 -19.72
C TRP A 60 -0.22 17.89 -21.10
N LEU A 61 0.64 18.73 -21.68
CA LEU A 61 0.49 19.19 -23.07
C LEU A 61 1.38 18.39 -24.02
N ASP A 62 0.84 17.93 -25.15
CA ASP A 62 1.67 17.37 -26.21
C ASP A 62 2.54 18.44 -26.90
N SER A 63 3.39 18.03 -27.83
CA SER A 63 4.28 18.96 -28.56
C SER A 63 3.54 20.08 -29.29
N SER A 64 2.29 19.87 -29.70
CA SER A 64 1.44 20.90 -30.31
C SER A 64 0.80 21.84 -29.29
N GLY A 65 0.77 21.45 -28.01
CA GLY A 65 0.16 22.20 -26.92
C GLY A 65 -1.25 21.76 -26.59
N LYS A 66 -1.66 20.61 -27.13
CA LYS A 66 -2.97 20.02 -26.87
C LYS A 66 -2.90 19.19 -25.58
N PRO A 67 -3.87 19.33 -24.67
CA PRO A 67 -3.93 18.49 -23.48
C PRO A 67 -3.99 17.00 -23.81
N SER A 68 -3.24 16.22 -23.04
CA SER A 68 -3.17 14.76 -23.05
C SER A 68 -3.44 14.25 -21.64
N VAL A 69 -4.10 13.10 -21.52
CA VAL A 69 -4.51 12.51 -20.24
C VAL A 69 -4.19 11.03 -20.21
N ALA A 70 -3.84 10.52 -19.02
CA ALA A 70 -3.49 9.12 -18.80
C ALA A 70 -3.80 8.70 -17.36
N VAL A 71 -3.70 7.39 -17.11
CA VAL A 71 -3.59 6.84 -15.75
C VAL A 71 -2.18 6.30 -15.59
N ALA A 72 -1.48 6.71 -14.52
CA ALA A 72 -0.17 6.16 -14.21
C ALA A 72 -0.24 5.15 -13.06
N GLU A 73 0.56 4.08 -13.17
CA GLU A 73 0.89 3.18 -12.07
C GLU A 73 2.35 3.42 -11.66
N LEU A 74 2.60 3.71 -10.39
CA LEU A 74 3.92 3.96 -9.82
C LEU A 74 4.21 2.87 -8.79
N PHE A 75 5.36 2.21 -8.90
CA PHE A 75 5.73 1.13 -7.99
C PHE A 75 7.03 1.49 -7.28
N PHE A 76 6.93 1.71 -5.98
CA PHE A 76 8.06 1.98 -5.10
C PHE A 76 8.47 0.68 -4.42
N ASP A 77 9.74 0.29 -4.52
CA ASP A 77 10.24 -0.88 -3.79
C ASP A 77 10.09 -0.65 -2.28
N CYS A 78 9.62 -1.65 -1.52
CA CYS A 78 9.46 -1.53 -0.07
C CYS A 78 10.80 -1.30 0.65
N ARG A 79 11.95 -1.56 0.01
CA ARG A 79 13.29 -1.28 0.52
C ARG A 79 13.75 0.15 0.25
N SER A 80 12.94 0.99 -0.39
CA SER A 80 13.23 2.43 -0.51
C SER A 80 13.45 3.07 0.86
N PRO A 81 14.49 3.91 1.03
CA PRO A 81 14.72 4.66 2.27
C PRO A 81 13.53 5.52 2.71
N ALA A 82 12.76 6.04 1.76
CA ALA A 82 11.62 6.92 2.00
C ALA A 82 10.38 6.50 1.18
N ILE A 83 9.19 6.75 1.73
CA ILE A 83 7.95 6.90 0.95
C ILE A 83 7.88 8.33 0.42
N VAL A 84 6.96 8.58 -0.52
CA VAL A 84 6.63 9.94 -0.98
C VAL A 84 5.29 10.36 -0.36
N GLU A 85 5.23 11.58 0.18
CA GLU A 85 3.99 12.10 0.76
C GLU A 85 2.93 12.34 -0.33
N SER A 86 1.69 11.88 -0.10
CA SER A 86 0.61 11.84 -1.08
C SER A 86 0.23 13.20 -1.68
N LYS A 87 0.11 14.24 -0.85
CA LYS A 87 -0.21 15.60 -1.32
C LYS A 87 0.95 16.18 -2.14
N SER A 88 2.20 15.94 -1.76
CA SER A 88 3.39 16.35 -2.52
C SER A 88 3.42 15.70 -3.89
N LEU A 89 3.13 14.39 -3.96
CA LEU A 89 3.06 13.65 -5.22
C LEU A 89 1.94 14.18 -6.11
N LYS A 90 0.77 14.47 -5.54
CA LYS A 90 -0.34 15.09 -6.28
C LYS A 90 0.08 16.42 -6.90
N LEU A 91 0.68 17.31 -6.10
CA LEU A 91 1.08 18.64 -6.57
C LEU A 91 2.18 18.55 -7.63
N TYR A 92 3.12 17.62 -7.46
CA TYR A 92 4.13 17.28 -8.45
C TYR A 92 3.51 16.81 -9.77
N LEU A 93 2.58 15.85 -9.76
CA LEU A 93 1.93 15.39 -10.99
C LEU A 93 1.10 16.50 -11.65
N ASN A 94 0.44 17.35 -10.86
CA ASN A 94 -0.28 18.51 -11.36
C ASN A 94 0.64 19.57 -12.00
N SER A 95 1.92 19.61 -11.63
CA SER A 95 2.90 20.53 -12.22
C SER A 95 3.10 20.29 -13.72
N PHE A 96 2.78 19.09 -14.21
CA PHE A 96 2.82 18.76 -15.64
C PHE A 96 1.62 19.29 -16.44
N ASN A 97 0.54 19.75 -15.81
CA ASN A 97 -0.71 20.12 -16.50
C ASN A 97 -0.54 21.17 -17.61
N HIS A 98 0.48 22.03 -17.48
CA HIS A 98 0.84 23.05 -18.47
C HIS A 98 2.20 22.79 -19.13
N GLU A 99 2.86 21.69 -18.79
CA GLU A 99 4.18 21.33 -19.30
C GLU A 99 4.06 20.63 -20.66
N ARG A 100 4.97 20.94 -21.59
CA ARG A 100 4.99 20.33 -22.92
C ARG A 100 5.92 19.13 -22.95
N MET A 101 5.37 17.95 -23.15
CA MET A 101 6.15 16.71 -23.29
C MET A 101 6.18 16.24 -24.73
N ALA A 102 7.37 15.90 -25.21
CA ALA A 102 7.57 15.39 -26.57
C ALA A 102 6.91 14.03 -26.80
N SER A 103 6.82 13.19 -25.76
CA SER A 103 6.16 11.89 -25.80
C SER A 103 5.77 11.38 -24.40
N THR A 104 4.93 10.35 -24.36
CA THR A 104 4.54 9.67 -23.11
C THR A 104 5.74 8.98 -22.45
N GLU A 105 6.69 8.47 -23.24
CA GLU A 105 7.91 7.82 -22.73
C GLU A 105 8.83 8.82 -22.04
N LEU A 106 8.94 10.04 -22.58
CA LEU A 106 9.69 11.11 -21.93
C LEU A 106 9.03 11.53 -20.61
N LEU A 107 7.70 11.63 -20.58
CA LEU A 107 6.95 11.90 -19.34
C LEU A 107 7.19 10.81 -18.29
N ALA A 108 7.03 9.53 -18.68
CA ALA A 108 7.22 8.40 -17.78
C ALA A 108 8.65 8.32 -17.21
N SER A 109 9.66 8.56 -18.06
CA SER A 109 11.07 8.56 -17.63
C SER A 109 11.43 9.77 -16.75
N THR A 110 10.82 10.93 -16.99
CA THR A 110 10.97 12.11 -16.12
C THR A 110 10.38 11.84 -14.74
N ILE A 111 9.14 11.35 -14.68
CA ILE A 111 8.47 10.95 -13.42
C ILE A 111 9.28 9.91 -12.68
N LYS A 112 9.80 8.91 -13.39
CA LYS A 112 10.67 7.89 -12.81
C LYS A 112 11.90 8.52 -12.14
N ALA A 113 12.66 9.34 -12.86
CA ALA A 113 13.90 9.92 -12.34
C ALA A 113 13.65 10.76 -11.07
N ASP A 114 12.60 11.58 -11.07
CA ASP A 114 12.27 12.45 -9.94
C ASP A 114 11.83 11.64 -8.71
N LEU A 115 11.03 10.58 -8.91
CA LEU A 115 10.58 9.72 -7.82
C LEU A 115 11.68 8.81 -7.28
N GLU A 116 12.63 8.40 -8.12
CA GLU A 116 13.84 7.69 -7.69
C GLU A 116 14.72 8.60 -6.83
N GLN A 117 14.88 9.85 -7.24
CA GLN A 117 15.60 10.85 -6.45
C GLN A 117 14.93 11.11 -5.10
N ALA A 118 13.59 11.26 -5.07
CA ALA A 118 12.86 11.52 -3.84
C ALA A 118 12.87 10.31 -2.88
N SER A 119 12.55 9.10 -3.38
CA SER A 119 12.44 7.90 -2.55
C SER A 119 13.80 7.28 -2.18
N GLY A 120 14.85 7.59 -2.96
CA GLY A 120 16.19 7.07 -2.78
C GLY A 120 16.38 5.63 -3.28
N ASN A 121 15.50 5.12 -4.14
CA ASN A 121 15.58 3.77 -4.70
C ASN A 121 14.81 3.67 -6.03
N VAL A 122 14.88 2.52 -6.68
CA VAL A 122 14.23 2.27 -7.98
C VAL A 122 12.71 2.41 -7.89
N VAL A 123 12.16 3.11 -8.88
CA VAL A 123 10.71 3.26 -9.07
C VAL A 123 10.35 2.78 -10.47
N ASN A 124 9.32 1.96 -10.60
CA ASN A 124 8.77 1.60 -11.92
C ASN A 124 7.55 2.48 -12.22
N VAL A 125 7.48 3.02 -13.45
CA VAL A 125 6.42 3.93 -13.87
C VAL A 125 5.79 3.38 -15.15
N LEU A 126 4.49 3.12 -15.10
CA LEU A 126 3.69 2.75 -16.27
C LEU A 126 2.68 3.87 -16.52
N VAL A 127 2.57 4.33 -17.77
CA VAL A 127 1.58 5.34 -18.17
C VAL A 127 0.66 4.73 -19.21
N HIS A 128 -0.62 4.59 -18.84
CA HIS A 128 -1.65 3.97 -19.68
C HIS A 128 -2.51 5.04 -20.31
N SER A 129 -2.75 4.93 -21.62
CA SER A 129 -3.87 5.63 -22.23
C SER A 129 -5.19 5.19 -21.57
N LEU A 130 -6.22 6.03 -21.65
CA LEU A 130 -7.54 5.68 -21.10
C LEU A 130 -8.14 4.42 -21.73
N GLY A 131 -7.80 4.13 -22.99
CA GLY A 131 -8.22 2.91 -23.68
C GLY A 131 -7.55 1.65 -23.12
N GLU A 132 -6.23 1.68 -22.93
CA GLU A 132 -5.47 0.59 -22.32
C GLU A 132 -5.91 0.33 -20.88
N TYR A 133 -6.08 1.40 -20.10
CA TYR A 133 -6.53 1.29 -18.72
C TYR A 133 -7.95 0.73 -18.63
N ARG A 134 -8.86 1.12 -19.53
CA ARG A 134 -10.20 0.52 -19.62
C ARG A 134 -10.13 -0.97 -19.93
N ALA A 135 -9.27 -1.39 -20.85
CA ALA A 135 -9.08 -2.81 -21.17
C ALA A 135 -8.50 -3.59 -19.99
N LEU A 136 -7.58 -3.00 -19.22
CA LEU A 136 -7.07 -3.56 -17.98
C LEU A 136 -8.19 -3.74 -16.94
N MET A 137 -9.03 -2.72 -16.72
CA MET A 137 -10.15 -2.79 -15.78
C MET A 137 -11.20 -3.83 -16.20
N ALA A 138 -11.49 -3.97 -17.50
CA ALA A 138 -12.41 -4.99 -17.97
C ALA A 138 -11.94 -6.42 -17.61
N LYS A 139 -10.63 -6.66 -17.61
CA LYS A 139 -10.05 -7.94 -17.14
C LYS A 139 -10.15 -8.10 -15.63
N ASN A 140 -9.96 -7.02 -14.87
CA ASN A 140 -10.02 -7.02 -13.40
C ASN A 140 -11.38 -7.46 -12.86
N PHE A 141 -12.46 -7.01 -13.51
CA PHE A 141 -13.84 -7.33 -13.13
C PHE A 141 -14.43 -8.53 -13.90
N ALA A 142 -13.63 -9.21 -14.73
CA ALA A 142 -14.08 -10.43 -15.38
C ALA A 142 -14.33 -11.52 -14.33
N PRO A 143 -15.38 -12.36 -14.50
CA PRO A 143 -15.60 -13.50 -13.61
C PRO A 143 -14.34 -14.35 -13.53
N ARG A 144 -13.77 -14.46 -12.32
CA ARG A 144 -12.60 -15.33 -12.11
C ARG A 144 -13.06 -16.78 -12.15
N LEU A 145 -12.29 -17.63 -12.82
CA LEU A 145 -12.47 -19.08 -12.73
C LEU A 145 -12.34 -19.49 -11.26
N GLN A 146 -13.20 -20.43 -10.82
CA GLN A 146 -13.10 -20.98 -9.47
C GLN A 146 -11.70 -21.55 -9.26
N ASP A 147 -11.06 -21.01 -8.24
CA ASP A 147 -9.75 -21.42 -7.81
C ASP A 147 -9.91 -22.29 -6.56
N ASN A 148 -9.25 -23.45 -6.52
CA ASN A 148 -9.36 -24.44 -5.43
C ASN A 148 -8.69 -23.97 -4.11
N ARG A 149 -8.34 -22.69 -4.00
CA ARG A 149 -7.73 -22.10 -2.80
C ARG A 149 -8.79 -21.80 -1.75
N THR A 150 -8.43 -21.95 -0.48
CA THR A 150 -9.35 -21.64 0.64
C THR A 150 -9.33 -20.15 0.92
N VAL A 151 -10.48 -19.51 0.74
CA VAL A 151 -10.70 -18.09 1.05
C VAL A 151 -11.66 -18.00 2.23
N ILE A 152 -11.25 -17.29 3.29
CA ILE A 152 -12.02 -17.04 4.51
C ILE A 152 -12.35 -15.54 4.54
N ALA A 153 -13.62 -15.22 4.32
CA ALA A 153 -14.11 -13.85 4.44
C ALA A 153 -14.34 -13.50 5.91
N LEU A 154 -13.61 -12.51 6.42
CA LEU A 154 -13.63 -12.14 7.83
C LEU A 154 -14.87 -11.33 8.22
N ASP A 155 -15.41 -10.53 7.31
CA ASP A 155 -16.34 -9.42 7.65
C ASP A 155 -17.67 -9.80 8.31
N ARG A 156 -18.02 -11.10 8.32
CA ARG A 156 -19.23 -11.62 8.97
C ARG A 156 -18.96 -12.28 10.33
N LEU A 157 -17.70 -12.37 10.72
CA LEU A 157 -17.29 -12.97 11.99
C LEU A 157 -17.52 -11.97 13.13
N PRO A 158 -17.79 -12.46 14.35
CA PRO A 158 -17.91 -11.59 15.52
C PRO A 158 -16.57 -10.96 15.88
N LEU A 159 -16.61 -9.84 16.59
CA LEU A 159 -15.43 -9.26 17.24
C LEU A 159 -15.30 -9.83 18.65
N ILE A 160 -14.06 -9.94 19.12
CA ILE A 160 -13.72 -10.17 20.51
C ILE A 160 -13.85 -8.85 21.26
N ASP A 161 -14.47 -8.86 22.43
CA ASP A 161 -14.65 -7.67 23.25
C ASP A 161 -13.34 -7.21 23.90
N ASN A 162 -13.21 -5.90 24.11
CA ASN A 162 -12.11 -5.28 24.88
C ASN A 162 -10.69 -5.55 24.35
N VAL A 163 -10.52 -5.74 23.04
CA VAL A 163 -9.19 -5.84 22.42
C VAL A 163 -8.45 -4.50 22.56
N ALA A 164 -7.25 -4.54 23.14
CA ALA A 164 -6.41 -3.37 23.24
C ALA A 164 -5.95 -2.90 21.84
N PRO A 165 -5.81 -1.58 21.60
CA PRO A 165 -5.40 -1.07 20.31
C PRO A 165 -4.09 -1.70 19.82
N LEU A 166 -4.12 -2.26 18.61
CA LEU A 166 -2.96 -2.86 17.93
C LEU A 166 -2.34 -4.06 18.65
N ASP A 167 -3.07 -4.70 19.57
CA ASP A 167 -2.58 -5.86 20.30
C ASP A 167 -2.66 -7.13 19.44
N ALA A 168 -1.53 -7.51 18.84
CA ALA A 168 -1.42 -8.72 18.05
C ALA A 168 -1.50 -10.02 18.87
N SER A 169 -1.35 -9.95 20.20
CA SER A 169 -1.42 -11.15 21.05
C SER A 169 -2.82 -11.77 21.10
N VAL A 170 -3.85 -11.01 20.73
CA VAL A 170 -5.22 -11.51 20.58
C VAL A 170 -5.34 -12.55 19.47
N ILE A 171 -4.46 -12.54 18.47
CA ILE A 171 -4.57 -13.40 17.30
C ILE A 171 -4.31 -14.85 17.70
N GLU A 172 -5.33 -15.70 17.56
CA GLU A 172 -5.24 -17.14 17.80
C GLU A 172 -4.90 -17.87 16.51
N PHE A 173 -4.03 -18.89 16.59
CA PHE A 173 -3.62 -19.68 15.44
C PHE A 173 -3.19 -21.10 15.85
N ILE A 174 -3.23 -22.02 14.88
CA ILE A 174 -2.67 -23.37 14.99
C ILE A 174 -1.61 -23.59 13.91
N ARG A 175 -0.53 -24.30 14.26
CA ARG A 175 0.50 -24.72 13.29
C ARG A 175 0.09 -26.05 12.65
N ILE A 176 0.14 -26.12 11.33
CA ILE A 176 -0.34 -27.27 10.53
C ILE A 176 0.67 -28.44 10.56
N ASP A 177 1.95 -28.15 10.80
CA ASP A 177 3.06 -29.14 10.87
C ASP A 177 2.96 -30.14 12.05
N LYS A 178 2.02 -29.95 12.99
CA LYS A 178 1.82 -30.81 14.16
C LYS A 178 0.51 -31.61 14.15
N ALA A 179 -0.29 -31.55 13.08
CA ALA A 179 -1.52 -32.33 12.99
C ALA A 179 -1.20 -33.81 12.61
N PRO A 180 -1.65 -34.82 13.39
CA PRO A 180 -1.31 -36.24 13.15
C PRO A 180 -1.74 -36.83 11.78
N ASN A 181 -2.47 -36.08 10.96
CA ASN A 181 -2.99 -36.48 9.64
C ASN A 181 -2.74 -35.40 8.57
N ALA A 182 -1.54 -34.83 8.49
CA ALA A 182 -1.22 -33.72 7.59
C ALA A 182 -1.16 -34.13 6.09
N VAL A 183 -2.31 -34.41 5.48
CA VAL A 183 -2.51 -34.50 4.02
C VAL A 183 -2.46 -33.09 3.37
N HIS A 184 -2.30 -32.03 4.17
CA HIS A 184 -2.42 -30.62 3.77
C HIS A 184 -1.22 -29.74 4.15
N ALA A 185 -0.02 -30.32 4.27
CA ALA A 185 1.20 -29.65 4.75
C ALA A 185 1.72 -28.46 3.89
N ASN A 186 0.93 -27.93 2.94
CA ASN A 186 1.32 -26.76 2.14
C ASN A 186 0.12 -26.00 1.56
N LYS A 187 -1.04 -26.04 2.23
CA LYS A 187 -2.25 -25.39 1.72
C LYS A 187 -2.20 -23.88 2.00
N GLU A 188 -2.23 -23.08 0.94
CA GLU A 188 -2.42 -21.63 1.04
C GLU A 188 -3.85 -21.31 1.50
N THR A 189 -3.95 -20.52 2.56
CA THR A 189 -5.22 -19.95 3.05
C THR A 189 -5.17 -18.44 2.87
N ARG A 190 -6.27 -17.86 2.38
CA ARG A 190 -6.43 -16.43 2.20
C ARG A 190 -7.51 -15.90 3.15
N TYR A 191 -7.18 -14.87 3.90
CA TYR A 191 -8.11 -14.14 4.74
C TYR A 191 -8.38 -12.77 4.11
N THR A 192 -9.64 -12.45 3.88
CA THR A 192 -10.04 -11.21 3.21
C THR A 192 -10.96 -10.38 4.10
N SER A 193 -10.76 -9.06 4.10
CA SER A 193 -11.65 -8.12 4.79
C SER A 193 -11.77 -6.80 4.05
N ASP A 194 -12.98 -6.25 3.98
CA ASP A 194 -13.27 -4.90 3.47
C ASP A 194 -13.41 -3.87 4.60
N LEU A 195 -13.14 -4.25 5.85
CA LEU A 195 -13.43 -3.45 7.05
C LEU A 195 -12.25 -2.64 7.59
N PHE A 196 -11.06 -2.76 6.98
CA PHE A 196 -9.87 -2.06 7.46
C PHE A 196 -10.06 -0.54 7.38
N ARG A 197 -9.76 0.14 8.49
CA ARG A 197 -9.77 1.60 8.59
C ARG A 197 -8.66 2.06 9.54
N SER A 198 -8.01 3.17 9.20
CA SER A 198 -7.09 3.93 10.06
C SER A 198 -7.33 5.43 9.88
N ASN A 199 -6.48 6.27 10.47
CA ASN A 199 -6.47 7.71 10.29
C ASN A 199 -5.16 8.18 9.66
N CYS A 200 -5.26 9.14 8.75
CA CYS A 200 -4.10 9.80 8.17
C CYS A 200 -3.36 10.59 9.27
N PRO A 201 -2.04 10.40 9.48
CA PRO A 201 -1.31 11.05 10.56
C PRO A 201 -1.18 12.57 10.38
N VAL A 202 -1.38 13.09 9.17
CA VAL A 202 -1.27 14.52 8.87
C VAL A 202 -2.62 15.24 8.99
N THR A 203 -3.70 14.63 8.50
CA THR A 203 -5.00 15.29 8.40
C THR A 203 -6.05 14.76 9.37
N ASN A 204 -5.75 13.65 10.06
CA ASN A 204 -6.67 12.89 10.89
C ASN A 204 -7.94 12.41 10.17
N GLN A 205 -7.98 12.50 8.84
CA GLN A 205 -9.13 12.03 8.09
C GLN A 205 -9.06 10.50 7.92
N PRO A 206 -10.20 9.81 7.86
CA PRO A 206 -10.23 8.35 7.78
C PRO A 206 -9.62 7.84 6.47
N ASP A 207 -8.88 6.74 6.58
CA ASP A 207 -8.35 5.95 5.47
C ASP A 207 -9.01 4.57 5.49
N TRP A 208 -9.43 4.08 4.34
CA TRP A 208 -10.17 2.81 4.19
C TRP A 208 -9.41 1.89 3.25
N ALA A 209 -9.38 0.59 3.57
CA ALA A 209 -8.77 -0.40 2.69
C ALA A 209 -9.58 -1.70 2.64
N SER A 210 -9.46 -2.39 1.52
CA SER A 210 -9.68 -3.82 1.42
C SER A 210 -8.34 -4.53 1.62
N LEU A 211 -8.33 -5.63 2.35
CA LEU A 211 -7.11 -6.34 2.75
C LEU A 211 -7.22 -7.83 2.42
N GLU A 212 -6.12 -8.40 1.94
CA GLU A 212 -5.90 -9.84 1.78
C GLU A 212 -4.62 -10.25 2.52
N ILE A 213 -4.73 -11.27 3.39
CA ILE A 213 -3.61 -11.94 4.04
C ILE A 213 -3.54 -13.36 3.49
N LYS A 214 -2.43 -13.71 2.83
CA LYS A 214 -2.14 -15.08 2.39
C LYS A 214 -1.12 -15.70 3.33
N VAL A 215 -1.39 -16.92 3.79
CA VAL A 215 -0.49 -17.66 4.69
C VAL A 215 -0.39 -19.13 4.31
N THR A 216 0.75 -19.72 4.65
CA THR A 216 0.97 -21.18 4.69
C THR A 216 1.57 -21.59 6.05
N GLY A 217 1.48 -22.88 6.38
CA GLY A 217 2.04 -23.44 7.64
C GLY A 217 1.21 -23.18 8.90
N ILE A 218 0.24 -22.26 8.84
CA ILE A 218 -0.68 -21.94 9.93
C ILE A 218 -2.13 -21.85 9.46
N GLU A 219 -3.04 -22.03 10.40
CA GLU A 219 -4.44 -21.63 10.28
C GLU A 219 -4.72 -20.63 11.41
N ILE A 220 -5.15 -19.42 11.04
CA ILE A 220 -5.50 -18.33 11.95
C ILE A 220 -7.01 -18.39 12.23
N GLU A 221 -7.39 -18.20 13.48
CA GLU A 221 -8.79 -18.06 13.90
C GLU A 221 -9.32 -16.69 13.42
N GLY A 222 -10.42 -16.70 12.66
CA GLY A 222 -10.84 -15.53 11.91
C GLY A 222 -11.39 -14.38 12.77
N ALA A 223 -12.07 -14.65 13.88
CA ALA A 223 -12.63 -13.61 14.74
C ALA A 223 -11.54 -12.81 15.45
N SER A 224 -10.48 -13.49 15.91
CA SER A 224 -9.30 -12.89 16.53
C SER A 224 -8.51 -12.03 15.54
N LEU A 225 -8.30 -12.51 14.31
CA LEU A 225 -7.67 -11.73 13.25
C LEU A 225 -8.50 -10.49 12.90
N LEU A 226 -9.82 -10.65 12.73
CA LEU A 226 -10.70 -9.51 12.45
C LEU A 226 -10.65 -8.47 13.57
N SER A 227 -10.63 -8.92 14.83
CA SER A 227 -10.58 -8.03 16.00
C SER A 227 -9.27 -7.24 16.05
N TYR A 228 -8.15 -7.89 15.76
CA TYR A 228 -6.87 -7.20 15.58
C TYR A 228 -6.93 -6.15 14.46
N LEU A 229 -7.44 -6.50 13.27
CA LEU A 229 -7.56 -5.57 12.15
C LEU A 229 -8.49 -4.38 12.47
N CYS A 230 -9.59 -4.61 13.15
CA CYS A 230 -10.51 -3.57 13.59
C CYS A 230 -9.94 -2.67 14.71
N SER A 231 -8.90 -3.12 15.42
CA SER A 231 -8.23 -2.29 16.45
C SER A 231 -7.45 -1.10 15.85
N PHE A 232 -7.18 -1.11 14.54
CA PHE A 232 -6.55 -0.01 13.82
C PHE A 232 -7.45 1.21 13.62
N ARG A 233 -8.76 1.13 13.92
CA ARG A 233 -9.72 2.17 13.55
C ARG A 233 -9.28 3.55 13.97
N GLU A 234 -8.80 3.74 15.20
CA GLU A 234 -8.36 5.07 15.66
C GLU A 234 -6.84 5.29 15.53
N HIS A 235 -6.10 4.32 14.99
CA HIS A 235 -4.66 4.41 14.80
C HIS A 235 -4.32 5.46 13.73
N GLN A 236 -3.32 6.30 14.03
CA GLN A 236 -2.76 7.26 13.10
C GLN A 236 -1.49 6.68 12.48
N GLY A 237 -1.58 6.33 11.20
CA GLY A 237 -0.50 5.62 10.51
C GLY A 237 -0.56 5.87 9.01
N TYR A 238 0.62 5.97 8.38
CA TYR A 238 0.69 5.92 6.92
C TYR A 238 0.26 4.53 6.45
N HIS A 239 -0.24 4.43 5.22
CA HIS A 239 -0.75 3.17 4.65
C HIS A 239 0.34 2.09 4.66
N GLU A 240 1.57 2.50 4.34
CA GLU A 240 2.76 1.67 4.34
C GLU A 240 3.11 1.17 5.74
N GLU A 241 3.01 2.02 6.75
CA GLU A 241 3.26 1.66 8.16
C GLU A 241 2.21 0.69 8.69
N CYS A 242 0.94 0.90 8.35
CA CYS A 242 -0.14 -0.01 8.73
C CYS A 242 0.09 -1.43 8.20
N ALA A 243 0.45 -1.55 6.92
CA ALA A 243 0.75 -2.86 6.32
C ALA A 243 2.01 -3.49 6.91
N GLU A 244 3.07 -2.72 7.11
CA GLU A 244 4.31 -3.20 7.74
C GLU A 244 4.07 -3.65 9.19
N ARG A 245 3.24 -2.94 9.95
CA ARG A 245 2.84 -3.35 11.31
C ARG A 245 2.11 -4.69 11.32
N ILE A 246 1.15 -4.88 10.42
CA ILE A 246 0.42 -6.16 10.28
C ILE A 246 1.39 -7.28 9.89
N PHE A 247 2.26 -7.02 8.91
CA PHE A 247 3.26 -7.99 8.45
C PHE A 247 4.20 -8.42 9.60
N VAL A 248 4.81 -7.46 10.30
CA VAL A 248 5.71 -7.71 11.43
C VAL A 248 5.00 -8.45 12.56
N ALA A 249 3.78 -8.05 12.90
CA ALA A 249 2.98 -8.70 13.94
C ALA A 249 2.75 -10.19 13.61
N LEU A 250 2.26 -10.50 12.41
CA LEU A 250 1.99 -11.87 12.00
C LEU A 250 3.27 -12.71 11.84
N SER A 251 4.33 -12.12 11.28
CA SER A 251 5.63 -12.79 11.17
C SER A 251 6.19 -13.20 12.54
N ASN A 252 6.12 -12.31 13.53
CA ASN A 252 6.70 -12.55 14.85
C ASN A 252 5.83 -13.45 15.74
N HIS A 253 4.51 -13.21 15.75
CA HIS A 253 3.55 -13.90 16.59
C HIS A 253 3.18 -15.27 16.03
N CYS A 254 2.71 -15.30 14.78
CA CYS A 254 2.17 -16.53 14.16
C CYS A 254 3.25 -17.40 13.52
N ARG A 255 4.36 -16.80 13.07
CA ARG A 255 5.48 -17.49 12.38
C ARG A 255 4.99 -18.44 11.28
N PRO A 256 4.26 -17.93 10.26
CA PRO A 256 3.87 -18.74 9.11
C PRO A 256 5.09 -19.18 8.31
N ASP A 257 4.92 -20.22 7.49
CA ASP A 257 5.98 -20.66 6.56
C ASP A 257 6.14 -19.65 5.41
N SER A 258 5.02 -19.09 4.92
CA SER A 258 4.99 -17.92 4.03
C SER A 258 3.86 -16.96 4.41
N LEU A 259 4.09 -15.66 4.20
CA LEU A 259 3.14 -14.58 4.50
C LEU A 259 3.15 -13.55 3.36
N GLN A 260 1.96 -13.15 2.91
CA GLN A 260 1.76 -11.95 2.11
C GLN A 260 0.60 -11.14 2.69
N VAL A 261 0.84 -9.85 2.95
CA VAL A 261 -0.15 -8.84 3.33
C VAL A 261 -0.32 -7.90 2.14
N SER A 262 -1.54 -7.78 1.63
CA SER A 262 -1.90 -6.85 0.54
C SER A 262 -3.03 -5.95 1.02
N MET A 263 -2.87 -4.64 0.88
CA MET A 263 -3.85 -3.65 1.32
C MET A 263 -4.12 -2.65 0.21
N ASN A 264 -5.35 -2.62 -0.28
CA ASN A 264 -5.80 -1.74 -1.35
C ASN A 264 -6.60 -0.59 -0.75
N TYR A 265 -5.98 0.59 -0.61
CA TYR A 265 -6.64 1.76 -0.03
C TYR A 265 -7.51 2.49 -1.04
N LEU A 266 -8.52 3.18 -0.53
CA LEU A 266 -9.37 4.08 -1.32
C LEU A 266 -8.60 5.34 -1.73
N ARG A 267 -8.98 5.89 -2.89
CA ARG A 267 -8.34 7.10 -3.43
C ARG A 267 -8.58 8.33 -2.56
N ARG A 268 -7.58 9.20 -2.48
CA ARG A 268 -7.70 10.58 -1.97
C ARG A 268 -7.05 11.54 -2.94
N GLY A 269 -7.81 12.56 -3.34
CA GLY A 269 -7.29 13.62 -4.20
C GLY A 269 -6.71 13.15 -5.54
N GLY A 270 -7.24 12.08 -6.13
CA GLY A 270 -6.82 11.57 -7.44
C GLY A 270 -5.75 10.47 -7.39
N LEU A 271 -5.29 10.09 -6.19
CA LEU A 271 -4.28 9.06 -5.96
C LEU A 271 -4.83 7.96 -5.05
N ASP A 272 -4.61 6.70 -5.39
CA ASP A 272 -4.71 5.59 -4.42
C ASP A 272 -3.34 4.97 -4.13
N ILE A 273 -3.27 4.21 -3.04
CA ILE A 273 -2.06 3.56 -2.55
C ILE A 273 -2.41 2.11 -2.22
N ASN A 274 -1.66 1.18 -2.79
CA ASN A 274 -1.84 -0.25 -2.59
C ASN A 274 -0.53 -0.82 -2.07
N VAL A 275 -0.56 -1.38 -0.86
CA VAL A 275 0.65 -1.77 -0.15
C VAL A 275 0.77 -3.28 -0.11
N TYR A 276 1.91 -3.79 -0.55
CA TYR A 276 2.19 -5.22 -0.62
C TYR A 276 3.45 -5.53 0.19
N ARG A 277 3.36 -6.45 1.14
CA ARG A 277 4.48 -6.96 1.94
C ARG A 277 4.45 -8.49 1.95
N ALA A 278 5.59 -9.12 1.68
CA ALA A 278 5.69 -10.57 1.57
C ALA A 278 6.99 -11.10 2.17
N SER A 279 6.95 -12.33 2.68
CA SER A 279 8.14 -13.06 3.15
C SER A 279 9.00 -13.61 2.01
N GLU A 280 8.44 -13.69 0.81
CA GLU A 280 9.09 -14.15 -0.42
C GLU A 280 9.02 -13.08 -1.51
N ALA A 281 9.90 -13.18 -2.51
CA ALA A 281 9.94 -12.21 -3.60
C ALA A 281 8.64 -12.19 -4.40
N ILE A 282 8.05 -11.00 -4.53
CA ILE A 282 6.89 -10.72 -5.38
C ILE A 282 7.22 -9.63 -6.38
N THR A 283 6.50 -9.61 -7.50
CA THR A 283 6.66 -8.66 -8.59
C THR A 283 5.40 -7.82 -8.77
N HIS A 284 5.48 -6.74 -9.54
CA HIS A 284 4.32 -5.88 -9.84
C HIS A 284 3.20 -6.62 -10.60
N ALA A 285 3.49 -7.79 -11.18
CA ALA A 285 2.49 -8.66 -11.80
C ALA A 285 1.60 -9.36 -10.76
N ASP A 286 2.05 -9.47 -9.52
CA ASP A 286 1.34 -10.11 -8.41
C ASP A 286 0.36 -9.16 -7.70
N ARG A 287 0.27 -7.90 -8.14
CA ARG A 287 -0.67 -6.93 -7.60
C ARG A 287 -2.11 -7.41 -7.76
N LEU A 288 -2.94 -7.09 -6.78
CA LEU A 288 -4.36 -7.34 -6.88
C LEU A 288 -4.99 -6.40 -7.91
N ALA A 289 -6.08 -6.87 -8.50
CA ALA A 289 -6.94 -6.04 -9.31
C ALA A 289 -7.51 -4.89 -8.47
N ARG A 290 -7.83 -3.78 -9.13
CA ARG A 290 -8.53 -2.66 -8.49
C ARG A 290 -9.89 -3.12 -7.96
N ASP A 291 -10.15 -2.80 -6.70
CA ASP A 291 -11.42 -3.11 -6.03
C ASP A 291 -12.52 -2.10 -6.37
N VAL A 292 -13.77 -2.48 -6.15
CA VAL A 292 -14.96 -1.68 -6.52
C VAL A 292 -15.00 -0.31 -5.83
N ARG A 293 -14.43 -0.19 -4.62
CA ARG A 293 -14.45 1.04 -3.82
C ARG A 293 -13.32 2.01 -4.16
N GLN A 294 -12.30 1.56 -4.89
CA GLN A 294 -11.11 2.35 -5.22
C GLN A 294 -11.35 3.35 -6.33
#